data_AF-A0AA39PWU7-F1
#
_entry.id   AF-A0AA39PWU7-F1
#
_cell.length_a   1.000
_cell.length_b   1.000
_cell.length_c   1.000
_cell.angle_alpha   90.00
_cell.angle_beta   90.00
_cell.angle_gamma   90.00
#
_symmetry.space_group_name_H-M   'P 1'
#
loop_
_entity.id
_entity.type
_entity.pdbx_description
1 polymer ?
#
loop_
_entity_poly.entity_id
_entity_poly.type
_entity_poly.pdbx_seq_one_letter_code
_entity_poly.pdbx_strand_id
1 'polypeptide(L)'
;MSNIHIRQHETASNALPRVKPRPSTSKIPVPFFYCPSDDGTDENILILLHGLGDTHKPFSNLGRQLKLPQTAILALRAPDQIPYLYEDAFQWYNSFDLLGELVRYPNPTPALDLMKQVLRHLVDDCAWREDRVHLLGFAQGGSVAAEFGLKSWKEQKGTLGSIVSVGGPLLSYPTIEELSPTPLLVVHRASPAEPSLPRDAMVAYRRAYQTVGDEKLNGRRSGMPSSKDEWEPIMRFWSEKLSKRQIDGLYEVMSGIVPPS
;
A
#
# COMPACT_ATOMS: atom_id res chain seq x y z
N MET A 1 -15.51 -3.68 50.96
CA MET A 1 -16.15 -4.29 49.78
C MET A 1 -16.06 -3.27 48.65
N SER A 2 -15.02 -3.36 47.82
CA SER A 2 -14.76 -2.44 46.73
C SER A 2 -15.69 -2.77 45.56
N ASN A 3 -16.59 -1.84 45.23
CA ASN A 3 -17.48 -1.95 44.08
C ASN A 3 -16.67 -1.84 42.79
N ILE A 4 -16.44 -2.98 42.14
CA ILE A 4 -15.91 -3.05 40.79
C ILE A 4 -17.02 -2.62 39.84
N HIS A 5 -16.92 -1.40 39.31
CA HIS A 5 -17.75 -0.96 38.19
C HIS A 5 -17.19 -1.59 36.91
N ILE A 6 -17.73 -2.75 36.52
CA ILE A 6 -17.54 -3.28 35.17
C ILE A 6 -18.40 -2.45 34.24
N ARG A 7 -17.81 -1.45 33.60
CA ARG A 7 -18.46 -0.77 32.48
C ARG A 7 -18.43 -1.76 31.31
N GLN A 8 -19.53 -2.49 31.12
CA GLN A 8 -19.75 -3.20 29.86
C GLN A 8 -19.83 -2.13 28.77
N HIS A 9 -18.73 -1.94 28.06
CA HIS A 9 -18.81 -1.39 26.72
C HIS A 9 -19.48 -2.46 25.89
N GLU A 10 -20.78 -2.32 25.64
CA GLU A 10 -21.43 -2.99 24.52
C GLU A 10 -20.74 -2.48 23.24
N THR A 11 -19.68 -3.19 22.85
CA THR A 11 -18.94 -2.92 21.63
C THR A 11 -19.78 -3.40 20.47
N ALA A 12 -20.38 -2.46 19.75
CA ALA A 12 -20.91 -2.66 18.41
C ALA A 12 -19.79 -2.94 17.38
N SER A 13 -18.89 -3.90 17.62
CA SER A 13 -17.69 -4.15 16.79
C SER A 13 -17.60 -5.53 16.13
N ASN A 14 -18.61 -6.40 16.23
CA ASN A 14 -18.53 -7.77 15.69
C ASN A 14 -19.31 -8.03 14.38
N ALA A 15 -19.61 -7.00 13.57
CA ALA A 15 -20.35 -7.21 12.31
C ALA A 15 -19.46 -7.75 11.16
N LEU A 16 -18.16 -7.45 11.14
CA LEU A 16 -17.28 -7.85 10.04
C LEU A 16 -16.56 -9.18 10.35
N PRO A 17 -16.48 -10.11 9.37
CA PRO A 17 -15.90 -11.43 9.60
C PRO A 17 -14.41 -11.29 9.93
N ARG A 18 -13.94 -12.18 10.81
CA ARG A 18 -12.54 -12.23 11.26
C ARG A 18 -11.59 -12.59 10.11
N VAL A 19 -11.98 -13.53 9.26
CA VAL A 19 -11.29 -13.88 8.01
C VAL A 19 -12.15 -13.36 6.85
N LYS A 20 -11.55 -12.66 5.89
CA LYS A 20 -12.31 -12.04 4.80
C LYS A 20 -12.50 -13.00 3.63
N PRO A 21 -13.60 -12.87 2.87
CA PRO A 21 -13.75 -13.58 1.60
C PRO A 21 -12.55 -13.33 0.67
N ARG A 22 -12.13 -14.40 -0.01
CA ARG A 22 -11.05 -14.33 -1.00
C ARG A 22 -11.51 -13.52 -2.23
N PRO A 23 -10.69 -12.61 -2.77
CA PRO A 23 -11.00 -11.91 -4.01
C PRO A 23 -11.21 -12.86 -5.19
N SER A 24 -12.22 -12.59 -6.00
CA SER A 24 -12.62 -13.41 -7.14
C SER A 24 -11.82 -13.08 -8.40
N THR A 25 -11.35 -14.12 -9.10
CA THR A 25 -10.67 -14.00 -10.41
C THR A 25 -11.60 -13.47 -11.51
N SER A 26 -12.91 -13.57 -11.34
CA SER A 26 -13.88 -13.00 -12.28
C SER A 26 -14.07 -11.48 -12.13
N LYS A 27 -13.67 -10.91 -10.99
CA LYS A 27 -13.88 -9.50 -10.65
C LYS A 27 -12.62 -8.65 -10.76
N ILE A 28 -11.44 -9.28 -10.67
CA ILE A 28 -10.13 -8.65 -10.89
C ILE A 28 -9.59 -9.11 -12.24
N PRO A 29 -9.58 -8.26 -13.28
CA PRO A 29 -9.31 -8.65 -14.67
C PRO A 29 -7.81 -8.80 -14.99
N VAL A 30 -7.00 -9.18 -14.01
CA VAL A 30 -5.56 -9.46 -14.16
C VAL A 30 -5.17 -10.64 -13.28
N PRO A 31 -4.11 -11.39 -13.62
CA PRO A 31 -3.56 -12.38 -12.70
C PRO A 31 -3.07 -11.73 -11.40
N PHE A 32 -3.35 -12.40 -10.30
CA PHE A 32 -2.94 -11.96 -8.97
C PHE A 32 -2.65 -13.15 -8.06
N PHE A 33 -1.90 -12.87 -7.01
CA PHE A 33 -1.74 -13.75 -5.86
C PHE A 33 -2.49 -13.17 -4.66
N TYR A 34 -3.15 -14.04 -3.89
CA TYR A 34 -3.78 -13.68 -2.64
C TYR A 34 -3.49 -14.74 -1.58
N CYS A 35 -3.16 -14.28 -0.37
CA CYS A 35 -3.22 -15.10 0.84
C CYS A 35 -3.83 -14.30 2.02
N PRO A 36 -4.62 -14.95 2.89
CA PRO A 36 -5.08 -14.32 4.13
C PRO A 36 -3.91 -14.09 5.09
N SER A 37 -4.17 -13.42 6.21
CA SER A 37 -3.19 -13.24 7.27
C SER A 37 -2.78 -14.56 7.92
N ASP A 38 -1.51 -14.66 8.30
CA ASP A 38 -0.94 -15.84 8.95
C ASP A 38 -1.50 -16.10 10.36
N ASP A 39 -2.02 -15.07 11.03
CA ASP A 39 -2.61 -15.17 12.38
C ASP A 39 -4.13 -15.42 12.39
N GLY A 40 -4.70 -15.65 11.20
CA GLY A 40 -6.12 -15.94 11.02
C GLY A 40 -7.05 -14.75 11.31
N THR A 41 -6.52 -13.52 11.32
CA THR A 41 -7.31 -12.30 11.48
C THR A 41 -6.99 -11.31 10.35
N ASP A 42 -7.93 -11.12 9.45
CA ASP A 42 -7.79 -10.23 8.31
C ASP A 42 -8.29 -8.83 8.66
N GLU A 43 -7.52 -8.09 9.47
CA GLU A 43 -7.86 -6.70 9.82
C GLU A 43 -7.38 -5.72 8.75
N ASN A 44 -6.24 -5.98 8.13
CA ASN A 44 -5.64 -5.15 7.08
C ASN A 44 -5.40 -5.98 5.81
N ILE A 45 -5.32 -5.29 4.67
CA ILE A 45 -4.84 -5.89 3.42
C ILE A 45 -3.75 -5.02 2.80
N LEU A 46 -2.63 -5.63 2.44
CA LEU A 46 -1.55 -4.98 1.70
C LEU A 46 -1.61 -5.38 0.23
N ILE A 47 -1.87 -4.40 -0.64
CA ILE A 47 -1.84 -4.55 -2.09
C ILE A 47 -0.45 -4.19 -2.60
N LEU A 48 0.15 -5.09 -3.36
CA LEU A 48 1.52 -5.00 -3.86
C LEU A 48 1.54 -4.77 -5.36
N LEU A 49 2.23 -3.71 -5.78
CA LEU A 49 2.37 -3.26 -7.18
C LEU A 49 3.84 -3.30 -7.62
N HIS A 50 4.16 -4.21 -8.55
CA HIS A 50 5.53 -4.41 -9.02
C HIS A 50 6.03 -3.27 -9.94
N GLY A 51 7.33 -3.25 -10.23
CA GLY A 51 7.94 -2.29 -11.17
C GLY A 51 7.79 -2.67 -12.63
N LEU A 52 8.24 -1.78 -13.52
CA LEU A 52 8.26 -2.02 -14.98
C LEU A 52 9.04 -3.30 -15.30
N GLY A 53 8.47 -4.14 -16.16
CA GLY A 53 9.14 -5.34 -16.68
C GLY A 53 9.11 -6.54 -15.74
N ASP A 54 8.36 -6.47 -14.64
CA ASP A 54 8.23 -7.56 -13.66
C ASP A 54 6.82 -8.19 -13.73
N THR A 55 6.55 -9.12 -12.81
CA THR A 55 5.26 -9.76 -12.57
C THR A 55 4.89 -9.66 -11.09
N HIS A 56 3.69 -10.11 -10.74
CA HIS A 56 3.26 -10.24 -9.34
C HIS A 56 4.02 -11.33 -8.55
N LYS A 57 4.74 -12.26 -9.20
CA LYS A 57 5.31 -13.44 -8.54
C LYS A 57 6.39 -13.06 -7.49
N PRO A 58 7.40 -12.21 -7.78
CA PRO A 58 8.36 -11.78 -6.76
C PRO A 58 7.70 -11.00 -5.62
N PHE A 59 6.71 -10.16 -5.92
CA PHE A 59 5.97 -9.41 -4.91
C PHE A 59 5.08 -10.30 -4.03
N SER A 60 4.59 -11.42 -4.56
CA SER A 60 3.91 -12.46 -3.76
C SER A 60 4.85 -13.07 -2.71
N ASN A 61 6.10 -13.31 -3.08
CA ASN A 61 7.13 -13.79 -2.16
C ASN A 61 7.48 -12.74 -1.11
N LEU A 62 7.66 -11.48 -1.55
CA LEU A 62 7.92 -10.35 -0.65
C LEU A 62 6.81 -10.22 0.40
N GLY A 63 5.55 -10.16 -0.01
CA GLY A 63 4.43 -10.01 0.92
C GLY A 63 4.37 -11.10 1.99
N ARG A 64 4.66 -12.36 1.61
CA ARG A 64 4.75 -13.48 2.57
C ARG A 64 5.92 -13.37 3.53
N GLN A 65 7.03 -12.75 3.14
CA GLN A 65 8.21 -12.55 3.98
C GLN A 65 8.06 -11.39 4.97
N LEU A 66 7.21 -10.40 4.66
CA LEU A 66 6.99 -9.26 5.55
C LEU A 66 6.35 -9.65 6.89
N LYS A 67 5.54 -10.73 6.91
CA LYS A 67 4.90 -11.26 8.13
C LYS A 67 4.20 -10.17 8.96
N LEU A 68 3.49 -9.27 8.28
CA LEU A 68 2.76 -8.18 8.92
C LEU A 68 1.59 -8.75 9.75
N PRO A 69 1.38 -8.26 10.99
CA PRO A 69 0.32 -8.77 11.86
C PRO A 69 -1.05 -8.43 11.27
N GLN A 70 -1.97 -9.38 11.37
CA GLN A 70 -3.36 -9.26 10.95
C GLN A 70 -3.54 -8.69 9.53
N THR A 71 -2.60 -8.98 8.64
CA THR A 71 -2.53 -8.39 7.29
C THR A 71 -2.57 -9.49 6.23
N ALA A 72 -3.60 -9.46 5.38
CA ALA A 72 -3.67 -10.25 4.16
C ALA A 72 -2.81 -9.63 3.05
N ILE A 73 -2.37 -10.42 2.07
CA ILE A 73 -1.53 -9.97 0.95
C ILE A 73 -2.29 -10.15 -0.36
N LEU A 74 -2.27 -9.11 -1.21
CA LEU A 74 -2.74 -9.16 -2.59
C LEU A 74 -1.66 -8.61 -3.53
N ALA A 75 -0.98 -9.46 -4.29
CA ALA A 75 -0.01 -9.02 -5.30
C ALA A 75 -0.63 -9.05 -6.69
N LEU A 76 -0.72 -7.89 -7.34
CA LEU A 76 -1.36 -7.72 -8.65
C LEU A 76 -0.31 -7.70 -9.76
N ARG A 77 -0.63 -8.34 -10.90
CA ARG A 77 0.13 -8.13 -12.13
C ARG A 77 -0.36 -6.88 -12.82
N ALA A 78 0.56 -6.11 -13.36
CA ALA A 78 0.22 -5.06 -14.30
C ALA A 78 -0.60 -5.61 -15.50
N PRO A 79 -1.51 -4.81 -16.07
CA PRO A 79 -2.44 -5.25 -17.11
C PRO A 79 -1.76 -5.48 -18.46
N ASP A 80 -0.76 -4.66 -18.81
CA ASP A 80 -0.20 -4.64 -20.15
C ASP A 80 1.12 -5.39 -20.20
N GLN A 81 1.27 -6.30 -21.16
CA GLN A 81 2.55 -6.93 -21.46
C GLN A 81 3.41 -5.98 -22.28
N ILE A 82 4.70 -5.90 -21.96
CA ILE A 82 5.66 -5.12 -22.75
C ILE A 82 5.88 -5.85 -24.09
N PRO A 83 5.65 -5.19 -25.23
CA PRO A 83 5.84 -5.81 -26.54
C PRO A 83 7.29 -6.27 -26.77
N TYR A 84 7.46 -7.31 -27.59
CA TYR A 84 8.75 -7.77 -28.11
C TYR A 84 9.77 -8.31 -27.09
N LEU A 85 9.37 -8.53 -25.83
CA LEU A 85 10.18 -9.24 -24.84
C LEU A 85 9.83 -10.74 -24.81
N TYR A 86 10.86 -11.58 -24.72
CA TYR A 86 10.70 -13.04 -24.59
C TYR A 86 10.23 -13.46 -23.19
N GLU A 87 10.49 -12.62 -22.19
CA GLU A 87 10.16 -12.88 -20.79
C GLU A 87 8.77 -12.32 -20.43
N ASP A 88 8.17 -12.88 -19.37
CA ASP A 88 6.94 -12.36 -18.76
C ASP A 88 7.22 -10.98 -18.13
N ALA A 89 7.12 -9.92 -18.92
CA ALA A 89 7.42 -8.54 -18.52
C ALA A 89 6.20 -7.64 -18.70
N PHE A 90 5.72 -7.03 -17.61
CA PHE A 90 4.47 -6.25 -17.62
C PHE A 90 4.69 -4.80 -17.16
N GLN A 91 3.80 -3.91 -17.59
CA GLN A 91 3.83 -2.48 -17.32
C GLN A 91 2.45 -1.96 -16.91
N TRP A 92 2.41 -1.06 -15.94
CA TRP A 92 1.17 -0.45 -15.45
C TRP A 92 0.65 0.63 -16.39
N TYR A 93 1.57 1.27 -17.10
CA TYR A 93 1.31 2.28 -18.09
C TYR A 93 2.39 2.22 -19.16
N ASN A 94 2.04 2.66 -20.37
CA ASN A 94 2.93 2.60 -21.52
C ASN A 94 4.22 3.40 -21.26
N SER A 95 5.34 2.69 -21.14
CA SER A 95 6.65 3.27 -20.86
C SER A 95 7.46 3.59 -22.10
N PHE A 96 7.15 2.94 -23.24
CA PHE A 96 7.93 3.03 -24.47
C PHE A 96 7.05 3.49 -25.63
N ASP A 97 7.56 4.38 -26.47
CA ASP A 97 6.90 4.71 -27.73
C ASP A 97 7.17 3.64 -28.81
N LEU A 98 6.68 3.86 -30.03
CA LEU A 98 6.86 2.92 -31.14
C LEU A 98 8.33 2.74 -31.57
N LEU A 99 9.21 3.66 -31.18
CA LEU A 99 10.64 3.60 -31.44
C LEU A 99 11.43 2.96 -30.29
N GLY A 100 10.75 2.63 -29.18
CA GLY A 100 11.37 2.08 -27.98
C GLY A 100 11.94 3.15 -27.04
N GLU A 101 11.64 4.43 -27.27
CA GLU A 101 12.10 5.53 -26.41
C GLU A 101 11.17 5.71 -25.20
N LEU A 102 11.73 6.19 -24.09
CA LEU A 102 10.95 6.40 -22.87
C LEU A 102 9.92 7.52 -23.04
N VAL A 103 8.66 7.20 -22.78
CA VAL A 103 7.56 8.17 -22.78
C VAL A 103 7.74 9.13 -21.61
N ARG A 104 7.91 10.42 -21.90
CA ARG A 104 8.12 11.46 -20.89
C ARG A 104 6.90 11.67 -19.96
N TYR A 105 5.70 11.60 -20.52
CA TYR A 105 4.43 11.83 -19.81
C TYR A 105 3.50 10.64 -20.00
N PRO A 106 3.75 9.51 -19.31
CA PRO A 106 2.94 8.32 -19.47
C PRO A 106 1.52 8.54 -18.92
N ASN A 107 0.54 7.83 -19.47
CA ASN A 107 -0.84 7.88 -19.01
C ASN A 107 -1.13 6.71 -18.05
N PRO A 108 -1.30 6.95 -16.73
CA PRO A 108 -1.59 5.89 -15.76
C PRO A 108 -3.06 5.46 -15.72
N THR A 109 -3.96 6.10 -16.48
CA THR A 109 -5.42 5.91 -16.36
C THR A 109 -5.86 4.44 -16.36
N PRO A 110 -5.37 3.56 -17.27
CA PRO A 110 -5.77 2.15 -17.25
C PRO A 110 -5.46 1.43 -15.93
N ALA A 111 -4.28 1.67 -15.35
CA ALA A 111 -3.92 1.12 -14.05
C ALA A 111 -4.77 1.70 -12.92
N LEU A 112 -5.11 2.99 -12.97
CA LEU A 112 -5.96 3.62 -11.95
C LEU A 112 -7.40 3.08 -12.00
N ASP A 113 -7.92 2.80 -13.19
CA ASP A 113 -9.24 2.20 -13.37
C ASP A 113 -9.28 0.75 -12.89
N LEU A 114 -8.20 -0.02 -13.15
CA LEU A 114 -7.99 -1.34 -12.55
C LEU A 114 -7.99 -1.26 -11.03
N MET A 115 -7.20 -0.36 -10.43
CA MET A 115 -7.15 -0.19 -8.98
C MET A 115 -8.51 0.21 -8.40
N LYS A 116 -9.28 1.05 -9.10
CA LYS A 116 -10.66 1.40 -8.71
C LYS A 116 -11.59 0.21 -8.76
N GLN A 117 -11.43 -0.70 -9.72
CA GLN A 117 -12.19 -1.96 -9.78
C GLN A 117 -11.79 -2.92 -8.65
N VAL A 118 -10.50 -3.05 -8.37
CA VAL A 118 -9.99 -3.89 -7.26
C VAL A 118 -10.52 -3.38 -5.93
N LEU A 119 -10.39 -2.07 -5.64
CA LEU A 119 -10.84 -1.50 -4.37
C LEU A 119 -12.34 -1.70 -4.15
N ARG A 120 -13.17 -1.43 -5.19
CA ARG A 120 -14.62 -1.69 -5.12
C ARG A 120 -14.93 -3.15 -4.81
N HIS A 121 -14.29 -4.08 -5.51
CA HIS A 121 -14.49 -5.51 -5.23
C HIS A 121 -14.08 -5.90 -3.80
N LEU A 122 -12.98 -5.35 -3.29
CA LEU A 122 -12.53 -5.60 -1.92
C LEU A 122 -13.54 -5.07 -0.89
N VAL A 123 -14.08 -3.87 -1.09
CA VAL A 123 -15.02 -3.23 -0.18
C VAL A 123 -16.40 -3.87 -0.26
N ASP A 124 -16.97 -3.96 -1.47
CA ASP A 124 -18.36 -4.34 -1.69
C ASP A 124 -18.58 -5.86 -1.53
N ASP A 125 -17.63 -6.67 -2.01
CA ASP A 125 -17.80 -8.13 -2.08
C ASP A 125 -16.92 -8.90 -1.07
N CYS A 126 -15.82 -8.30 -0.59
CA CYS A 126 -14.84 -8.98 0.29
C CYS A 126 -14.79 -8.40 1.72
N ALA A 127 -15.73 -7.53 2.07
CA ALA A 127 -15.90 -7.00 3.44
C ALA A 127 -14.65 -6.30 4.02
N TRP A 128 -13.82 -5.71 3.14
CA TRP A 128 -12.75 -4.80 3.53
C TRP A 128 -13.27 -3.38 3.74
N ARG A 129 -12.61 -2.62 4.60
CA ARG A 129 -12.82 -1.17 4.72
C ARG A 129 -11.68 -0.46 4.00
N GLU A 130 -11.95 0.67 3.36
CA GLU A 130 -10.92 1.45 2.66
C GLU A 130 -9.76 1.86 3.58
N ASP A 131 -10.07 2.26 4.81
CA ASP A 131 -9.09 2.65 5.85
C ASP A 131 -8.28 1.48 6.41
N ARG A 132 -8.46 0.27 5.86
CA ARG A 132 -7.70 -0.95 6.14
C ARG A 132 -6.96 -1.49 4.91
N VAL A 133 -7.07 -0.79 3.78
CA VAL A 133 -6.35 -1.11 2.55
C VAL A 133 -5.05 -0.31 2.52
N HIS A 134 -3.93 -1.01 2.42
CA HIS A 134 -2.59 -0.43 2.33
C HIS A 134 -2.00 -0.76 0.97
N LEU A 135 -1.22 0.16 0.42
CA LEU A 135 -0.51 -0.04 -0.85
C LEU A 135 1.00 -0.03 -0.63
N LEU A 136 1.72 -0.94 -1.27
CA LEU A 136 3.15 -0.79 -1.53
C LEU A 136 3.40 -0.95 -3.02
N GLY A 137 4.12 0.02 -3.59
CA GLY A 137 4.51 -0.01 -4.98
C GLY A 137 5.99 0.29 -5.19
N PHE A 138 6.58 -0.34 -6.21
CA PHE A 138 7.97 -0.09 -6.63
C PHE A 138 8.01 0.56 -8.02
N ALA A 139 8.82 1.61 -8.19
CA ALA A 139 8.97 2.34 -9.45
C ALA A 139 7.60 2.68 -10.07
N GLN A 140 7.25 2.13 -11.26
CA GLN A 140 5.92 2.33 -11.85
C GLN A 140 4.78 1.97 -10.88
N GLY A 141 4.87 0.86 -10.15
CA GLY A 141 3.87 0.46 -9.16
C GLY A 141 3.77 1.47 -8.01
N GLY A 142 4.88 2.10 -7.63
CA GLY A 142 4.90 3.19 -6.62
C GLY A 142 4.16 4.42 -7.11
N SER A 143 4.38 4.80 -8.37
CA SER A 143 3.62 5.87 -9.03
C SER A 143 2.13 5.55 -9.06
N VAL A 144 1.73 4.34 -9.46
CA VAL A 144 0.32 3.94 -9.49
C VAL A 144 -0.31 3.98 -8.10
N ALA A 145 0.38 3.48 -7.07
CA ALA A 145 -0.11 3.52 -5.70
C ALA A 145 -0.41 4.96 -5.25
N ALA A 146 0.54 5.86 -5.48
CA ALA A 146 0.42 7.28 -5.13
C ALA A 146 -0.62 8.03 -5.99
N GLU A 147 -0.72 7.76 -7.28
CA GLU A 147 -1.74 8.36 -8.14
C GLU A 147 -3.14 7.87 -7.77
N PHE A 148 -3.26 6.58 -7.42
CA PHE A 148 -4.55 6.00 -7.04
C PHE A 148 -5.07 6.53 -5.71
N GLY A 149 -4.21 6.66 -4.69
CA GLY A 149 -4.59 7.29 -3.41
C GLY A 149 -5.11 8.70 -3.60
N LEU A 150 -4.47 9.48 -4.49
CA LEU A 150 -4.90 10.83 -4.83
C LEU A 150 -6.22 10.84 -5.62
N LYS A 151 -6.37 9.95 -6.61
CA LYS A 151 -7.61 9.82 -7.40
C LYS A 151 -8.80 9.43 -6.52
N SER A 152 -8.61 8.45 -5.63
CA SER A 152 -9.66 7.99 -4.70
C SER A 152 -10.14 9.13 -3.80
N TRP A 153 -9.20 9.92 -3.25
CA TRP A 153 -9.52 11.09 -2.45
C TRP A 153 -10.29 12.16 -3.25
N LYS A 154 -9.82 12.49 -4.46
CA LYS A 154 -10.44 13.53 -5.29
C LYS A 154 -11.86 13.17 -5.74
N GLU A 155 -12.11 11.91 -6.09
CA GLU A 155 -13.38 11.47 -6.65
C GLU A 155 -14.41 11.07 -5.59
N GLN A 156 -13.97 10.42 -4.52
CA GLN A 156 -14.86 9.73 -3.58
C GLN A 156 -14.63 10.13 -2.12
N LYS A 157 -13.64 11.01 -1.85
CA LYS A 157 -13.16 11.29 -0.48
C LYS A 157 -12.74 10.02 0.28
N GLY A 158 -12.41 8.96 -0.46
CA GLY A 158 -11.92 7.69 0.07
C GLY A 158 -10.52 7.85 0.64
N THR A 159 -10.28 7.26 1.80
CA THR A 159 -8.99 7.33 2.50
C THR A 159 -8.46 5.93 2.74
N LEU A 160 -7.28 5.64 2.18
CA LEU A 160 -6.61 4.36 2.37
C LEU A 160 -5.88 4.33 3.72
N GLY A 161 -5.59 3.14 4.23
CA GLY A 161 -4.87 2.97 5.49
C GLY A 161 -3.44 3.54 5.43
N SER A 162 -2.70 3.25 4.36
CA SER A 162 -1.43 3.92 4.04
C SER A 162 -0.91 3.57 2.65
N ILE A 163 0.06 4.35 2.16
CA ILE A 163 0.78 4.09 0.91
C ILE A 163 2.29 4.13 1.17
N VAL A 164 3.00 3.16 0.61
CA VAL A 164 4.47 3.15 0.52
C VAL A 164 4.85 3.17 -0.95
N SER A 165 5.51 4.24 -1.40
CA SER A 165 6.05 4.36 -2.75
C SER A 165 7.57 4.24 -2.71
N VAL A 166 8.11 3.14 -3.25
CA VAL A 166 9.55 2.93 -3.37
C VAL A 166 10.00 3.42 -4.74
N GLY A 167 10.47 4.66 -4.78
CA GLY A 167 11.06 5.30 -5.97
C GLY A 167 10.12 5.47 -7.16
N GLY A 168 8.82 5.42 -6.94
CA GLY A 168 7.83 5.88 -7.91
C GLY A 168 7.55 7.37 -7.68
N PRO A 169 7.69 8.27 -8.66
CA PRO A 169 7.20 9.64 -8.53
C PRO A 169 5.68 9.72 -8.76
N LEU A 170 5.05 10.81 -8.31
CA LEU A 170 3.78 11.22 -8.92
C LEU A 170 4.03 11.60 -10.38
N LEU A 171 3.16 11.13 -11.27
CA LEU A 171 3.17 11.42 -12.70
C LEU A 171 2.41 12.71 -13.00
N SER A 172 1.41 13.01 -12.19
CA SER A 172 0.67 14.25 -12.20
C SER A 172 1.35 15.30 -11.33
N TYR A 173 1.08 16.57 -11.61
CA TYR A 173 1.40 17.68 -10.71
C TYR A 173 0.10 18.15 -10.05
N PRO A 174 -0.15 17.78 -8.77
CA PRO A 174 -1.43 18.03 -8.13
C PRO A 174 -1.72 19.52 -7.98
N THR A 175 -2.91 19.93 -8.43
CA THR A 175 -3.54 21.22 -8.13
C THR A 175 -4.87 20.94 -7.45
N ILE A 176 -4.83 20.69 -6.15
CA ILE A 176 -5.99 20.38 -5.30
C ILE A 176 -6.06 21.37 -4.15
N GLU A 177 -7.26 21.73 -3.72
CA GLU A 177 -7.48 22.61 -2.57
C GLU A 177 -7.30 21.86 -1.25
N GLU A 178 -7.78 20.62 -1.20
CA GLU A 178 -7.75 19.77 -0.01
C GLU A 178 -6.82 18.58 -0.23
N LEU A 179 -5.72 18.55 0.52
CA LEU A 179 -4.74 17.47 0.48
C LEU A 179 -5.34 16.14 0.96
N SER A 180 -4.91 15.03 0.35
CA SER A 180 -5.34 13.69 0.76
C SER A 180 -4.86 13.37 2.18
N PRO A 181 -5.76 12.91 3.08
CA PRO A 181 -5.40 12.51 4.44
C PRO A 181 -4.70 11.14 4.50
N THR A 182 -4.64 10.39 3.38
CA THR A 182 -3.98 9.09 3.34
C THR A 182 -2.49 9.23 3.69
N PRO A 183 -1.97 8.56 4.73
CA PRO A 183 -0.55 8.62 5.07
C PRO A 183 0.32 8.00 3.97
N LEU A 184 1.32 8.74 3.50
CA LEU A 184 2.21 8.30 2.42
C LEU A 184 3.67 8.32 2.89
N LEU A 185 4.37 7.20 2.71
CA LEU A 185 5.81 7.08 2.87
C LEU A 185 6.47 6.99 1.49
N VAL A 186 7.38 7.91 1.19
CA VAL A 186 8.21 7.87 0.00
C VAL A 186 9.59 7.35 0.38
N VAL A 187 10.00 6.26 -0.25
CA VAL A 187 11.31 5.64 -0.04
C VAL A 187 12.10 5.75 -1.33
N HIS A 188 13.31 6.31 -1.29
CA HIS A 188 14.11 6.51 -2.50
C HIS A 188 15.61 6.44 -2.23
N ARG A 189 16.40 6.38 -3.31
CA ARG A 189 17.86 6.51 -3.27
C ARG A 189 18.31 7.80 -3.93
N ALA A 190 19.47 8.30 -3.51
CA ALA A 190 20.11 9.39 -4.22
C ALA A 190 20.54 8.96 -5.63
N SER A 191 20.30 9.83 -6.61
CA SER A 191 20.91 9.72 -7.93
C SER A 191 22.44 9.54 -7.80
N PRO A 192 23.07 8.64 -8.58
CA PRO A 192 22.51 7.89 -9.72
C PRO A 192 21.96 6.50 -9.36
N ALA A 193 21.85 6.13 -8.07
CA ALA A 193 21.33 4.82 -7.69
C ALA A 193 19.82 4.74 -7.96
N GLU A 194 19.35 3.63 -8.52
CA GLU A 194 17.93 3.43 -8.81
C GLU A 194 17.19 2.69 -7.68
N PRO A 195 15.91 2.99 -7.44
CA PRO A 195 15.15 4.05 -8.06
C PRO A 195 15.46 5.41 -7.40
N SER A 196 15.87 6.38 -8.22
CA SER A 196 16.00 7.77 -7.79
C SER A 196 14.76 8.54 -8.24
N LEU A 197 14.35 9.51 -7.42
CA LEU A 197 13.23 10.37 -7.76
C LEU A 197 13.69 11.60 -8.53
N PRO A 198 12.84 12.15 -9.42
CA PRO A 198 13.00 13.52 -9.93
C PRO A 198 13.18 14.51 -8.77
N ARG A 199 13.96 15.58 -9.01
CA ARG A 199 14.34 16.56 -7.97
C ARG A 199 13.13 17.22 -7.31
N ASP A 200 12.03 17.36 -8.03
CA ASP A 200 10.77 18.00 -7.61
C ASP A 200 9.70 17.00 -7.14
N ALA A 201 9.97 15.70 -7.14
CA ALA A 201 8.99 14.68 -6.78
C ALA A 201 8.41 14.89 -5.36
N MET A 202 9.27 15.21 -4.39
CA MET A 202 8.81 15.49 -3.01
C MET A 202 7.95 16.75 -2.91
N VAL A 203 8.15 17.73 -3.80
CA VAL A 203 7.28 18.92 -3.88
C VAL A 203 5.90 18.51 -4.39
N ALA A 204 5.82 17.67 -5.42
CA ALA A 204 4.56 17.15 -5.93
C ALA A 204 3.82 16.34 -4.84
N TYR A 205 4.52 15.47 -4.10
CA TYR A 205 3.93 14.71 -3.00
C TYR A 205 3.35 15.60 -1.90
N ARG A 206 4.08 16.61 -1.46
CA ARG A 206 3.61 17.57 -0.42
C ARG A 206 2.46 18.47 -0.91
N ARG A 207 2.23 18.55 -2.23
CA ARG A 207 1.04 19.19 -2.83
C ARG A 207 -0.14 18.24 -3.00
N ALA A 208 0.04 16.92 -2.83
CA ALA A 208 -1.02 15.93 -2.92
C ALA A 208 -1.51 15.43 -1.55
N TYR A 209 -0.60 15.28 -0.58
CA TYR A 209 -0.85 14.53 0.64
C TYR A 209 -0.56 15.37 1.90
N GLN A 210 -1.39 15.21 2.92
CA GLN A 210 -1.24 15.90 4.20
C GLN A 210 -0.01 15.40 4.98
N THR A 211 0.21 14.09 4.98
CA THR A 211 1.33 13.44 5.68
C THR A 211 2.20 12.69 4.69
N VAL A 212 3.43 13.19 4.51
CA VAL A 212 4.44 12.63 3.59
C VAL A 212 5.72 12.35 4.35
N GLY A 213 6.02 11.07 4.58
CA GLY A 213 7.34 10.60 5.01
C GLY A 213 8.32 10.60 3.84
N ASP A 214 9.58 10.93 4.11
CA ASP A 214 10.67 11.06 3.12
C ASP A 214 11.88 10.27 3.62
N GLU A 215 12.00 9.02 3.17
CA GLU A 215 13.05 8.10 3.61
C GLU A 215 14.04 7.86 2.50
N LYS A 216 15.27 8.31 2.74
CA LYS A 216 16.38 8.15 1.81
C LYS A 216 17.26 6.98 2.24
N LEU A 217 17.24 5.91 1.46
CA LEU A 217 18.04 4.72 1.76
C LEU A 217 19.52 4.98 1.50
N ASN A 218 20.35 4.44 2.40
CA ASN A 218 21.80 4.46 2.29
C ASN A 218 22.27 3.29 1.43
N GLY A 219 23.17 3.55 0.48
CA GLY A 219 23.78 2.52 -0.35
C GLY A 219 23.63 2.77 -1.85
N ARG A 220 24.45 2.08 -2.63
CA ARG A 220 24.48 2.17 -4.10
C ARG A 220 23.73 1.03 -4.80
N ARG A 221 23.15 0.10 -4.04
CA ARG A 221 22.46 -1.05 -4.61
C ARG A 221 21.14 -0.59 -5.24
N SER A 222 20.96 -0.88 -6.52
CA SER A 222 19.71 -0.57 -7.22
C SER A 222 18.59 -1.54 -6.84
N GLY A 223 17.35 -1.09 -6.92
CA GLY A 223 16.16 -1.94 -6.81
C GLY A 223 15.37 -1.80 -5.49
N MET A 224 14.72 -2.87 -5.06
CA MET A 224 13.96 -2.89 -3.80
C MET A 224 14.88 -2.81 -2.56
N PRO A 225 14.36 -2.39 -1.39
CA PRO A 225 15.04 -2.55 -0.11
C PRO A 225 15.43 -4.02 0.10
N SER A 226 16.64 -4.27 0.59
CA SER A 226 17.29 -5.58 0.53
C SER A 226 17.96 -6.01 1.83
N SER A 227 18.10 -5.11 2.80
CA SER A 227 18.59 -5.40 4.14
C SER A 227 17.54 -5.06 5.19
N LYS A 228 17.73 -5.60 6.40
CA LYS A 228 16.89 -5.24 7.55
C LYS A 228 16.89 -3.74 7.80
N ASP A 229 18.05 -3.08 7.65
CA ASP A 229 18.19 -1.65 7.86
C ASP A 229 17.43 -0.83 6.81
N GLU A 230 17.42 -1.27 5.55
CA GLU A 230 16.63 -0.60 4.50
C GLU A 230 15.12 -0.83 4.66
N TRP A 231 14.70 -1.95 5.26
CA TRP A 231 13.29 -2.24 5.55
C TRP A 231 12.78 -1.64 6.86
N GLU A 232 13.67 -1.36 7.81
CA GLU A 232 13.33 -0.82 9.13
C GLU A 232 12.40 0.40 9.09
N PRO A 233 12.68 1.47 8.32
CA PRO A 233 11.80 2.63 8.29
C PRO A 233 10.40 2.33 7.73
N ILE A 234 10.30 1.39 6.77
CA ILE A 234 9.02 0.95 6.20
C ILE A 234 8.23 0.15 7.25
N MET A 235 8.89 -0.75 7.97
CA MET A 235 8.26 -1.55 9.02
C MET A 235 7.83 -0.66 10.19
N ARG A 236 8.63 0.35 10.55
CA ARG A 236 8.27 1.35 11.56
C ARG A 236 7.02 2.11 11.13
N PHE A 237 6.98 2.62 9.91
CA PHE A 237 5.80 3.30 9.37
C PHE A 237 4.54 2.40 9.46
N TRP A 238 4.62 1.13 9.04
CA TRP A 238 3.49 0.23 9.18
C TRP A 238 3.12 -0.12 10.61
N SER A 239 4.08 -0.15 11.54
CA SER A 239 3.77 -0.37 12.96
C SER A 239 2.84 0.71 13.55
N GLU A 240 2.86 1.91 12.96
CA GLU A 240 2.00 3.03 13.35
C GLU A 240 0.68 3.09 12.57
N LYS A 241 0.64 2.57 11.33
CA LYS A 241 -0.51 2.70 10.42
C LYS A 241 -1.39 1.45 10.34
N LEU A 242 -0.84 0.25 10.54
CA LEU A 242 -1.62 -0.97 10.54
C LEU A 242 -2.55 -0.99 11.74
N SER A 243 -3.80 -1.34 11.49
CA SER A 243 -4.80 -1.47 12.54
C SER A 243 -4.68 -2.81 13.24
N LYS A 244 -5.07 -2.84 14.51
CA LYS A 244 -5.08 -4.06 15.31
C LYS A 244 -6.50 -4.29 15.79
N ARG A 245 -7.09 -5.40 15.38
CA ARG A 245 -8.32 -5.91 15.99
C ARG A 245 -7.94 -6.49 17.34
N GLN A 246 -8.52 -5.94 18.41
CA GLN A 246 -8.45 -6.56 19.72
C GLN A 246 -9.17 -7.91 19.64
N ILE A 247 -8.48 -8.98 20.00
CA ILE A 247 -9.06 -10.30 20.14
C ILE A 247 -9.60 -10.36 21.57
N ASP A 248 -10.92 -10.49 21.73
CA ASP A 248 -11.56 -10.64 23.03
C ASP A 248 -10.89 -11.78 23.81
N GLY A 249 -10.35 -11.47 25.01
CA GLY A 249 -9.71 -12.44 25.91
C GLY A 249 -8.28 -12.11 26.36
N LEU A 250 -7.62 -11.10 25.77
CA LEU A 250 -6.35 -10.56 26.27
C LEU A 250 -6.59 -9.26 27.04
N TYR A 251 -6.71 -9.35 28.36
CA TYR A 251 -6.70 -8.19 29.24
C TYR A 251 -5.24 -7.74 29.45
N GLU A 252 -4.88 -6.55 28.96
CA GLU A 252 -3.68 -5.87 29.47
C GLU A 252 -3.97 -5.43 30.91
N VAL A 253 -3.29 -6.06 31.88
CA VAL A 253 -3.30 -5.61 33.27
C VAL A 253 -2.42 -4.36 33.35
N MET A 254 -3.01 -3.18 33.22
CA MET A 254 -2.33 -1.95 33.59
C MET A 254 -2.23 -1.91 35.12
N SER A 255 -1.07 -2.28 35.67
CA SER A 255 -0.76 -2.04 37.07
C SER A 255 -0.60 -0.53 37.29
N GLY A 256 -1.68 0.14 37.69
CA GLY A 256 -1.64 1.53 38.09
C GLY A 256 -0.77 1.69 39.34
N ILE A 257 0.37 2.34 39.19
CA ILE A 257 1.15 2.88 40.32
C ILE A 257 0.39 4.10 40.83
N VAL A 258 -0.15 4.01 42.04
CA VAL A 258 -0.74 5.16 42.75
C VAL A 258 0.41 6.04 43.25
N PRO A 259 0.45 7.35 42.98
CA PRO A 259 1.45 8.23 43.57
C PRO A 259 1.11 8.47 45.06
N PRO A 260 2.13 8.51 45.94
CA PRO A 260 1.92 8.81 47.36
C PRO A 260 1.53 10.27 47.55
N SER A 261 0.59 10.48 48.47
CA SER A 261 0.06 11.75 48.97
C SER A 261 1.09 12.61 49.69
#